data_AF-A0A353NZH0-F1
#
_entry.id   AF-A0A353NZH0-F1
#
_cell.length_a   1.000
_cell.length_b   1.000
_cell.length_c   1.000
_cell.angle_alpha   90.00
_cell.angle_beta   90.00
_cell.angle_gamma   90.00
#
_symmetry.space_group_name_H-M   'P 1'
#
loop_
_entity.id
_entity.type
_entity.pdbx_description
1 polymer ?
#
loop_
_entity_poly.entity_id
_entity_poly.type
_entity_poly.pdbx_seq_one_letter_code
_entity_poly.pdbx_strand_id
1 'polypeptide(L)'
;MNPSVTLFASNIHKIRNITSSNFLTTVDSFDEVAVTYEPGGPMEIHFVKPTDITWCATRTGLAGRPLQIAGGHFYKTSADSIAMITANSVGVYYEIYFYLPGSSSAFAISQTNNTVPFTAITGGRFDQNLTVDQVAVAGPVIDGVCQIGYYSAYQNDAYRYAAQKAIQTEVAVLSCGKLNIPKLIGNYERIEDFDNEQSDYASIVESWGAQTAVLLQNHQGHSIPIFWISNNPSDINKKYFKITPIVR
;
A
#
# COMPACT_ATOMS: atom_id res chain seq x y z
N MET A 1 -23.70 17.17 15.41
CA MET A 1 -22.42 17.53 14.76
C MET A 1 -22.63 17.45 13.26
N ASN A 2 -22.33 18.51 12.53
CA ASN A 2 -22.33 18.48 11.07
C ASN A 2 -20.92 18.09 10.60
N PRO A 3 -20.77 17.18 9.62
CA PRO A 3 -19.46 16.85 9.08
C PRO A 3 -18.84 18.07 8.38
N SER A 4 -17.52 18.23 8.47
CA SER A 4 -16.81 19.31 7.76
C SER A 4 -16.98 19.19 6.24
N VAL A 5 -16.95 17.95 5.72
CA VAL A 5 -17.21 17.62 4.31
C VAL A 5 -17.97 16.29 4.22
N THR A 6 -18.90 16.23 3.27
CA THR A 6 -19.62 15.00 2.91
C THR A 6 -19.13 14.54 1.54
N LEU A 7 -18.42 13.41 1.47
CA LEU A 7 -17.87 12.88 0.22
C LEU A 7 -18.97 12.38 -0.73
N PHE A 8 -19.99 11.72 -0.17
CA PHE A 8 -21.16 11.27 -0.89
C PHE A 8 -22.40 11.65 -0.10
N ALA A 9 -23.27 12.46 -0.68
CA ALA A 9 -24.52 12.89 -0.05
C ALA A 9 -25.54 11.73 0.09
N SER A 10 -25.32 10.63 -0.63
CA SER A 10 -26.14 9.43 -0.58
C SER A 10 -25.28 8.18 -0.77
N ASN A 11 -25.78 7.03 -0.33
CA ASN A 11 -25.15 5.71 -0.48
C ASN A 11 -25.71 4.92 -1.66
N ILE A 12 -26.22 5.62 -2.70
CA ILE A 12 -26.80 4.99 -3.89
C ILE A 12 -25.79 4.12 -4.64
N HIS A 13 -24.50 4.36 -4.42
CA HIS A 13 -23.41 3.61 -5.00
C HIS A 13 -22.58 2.95 -3.92
N LYS A 14 -22.28 1.66 -4.11
CA LYS A 14 -21.45 0.90 -3.18
C LYS A 14 -20.01 1.39 -3.27
N ILE A 15 -19.50 1.92 -2.16
CA ILE A 15 -18.07 2.18 -1.98
C ILE A 15 -17.33 0.84 -1.97
N ARG A 16 -16.27 0.75 -2.77
CA ARG A 16 -15.44 -0.46 -2.92
C ARG A 16 -14.13 -0.34 -2.17
N ASN A 17 -13.46 0.80 -2.30
CA ASN A 17 -12.19 1.04 -1.65
C ASN A 17 -11.98 2.54 -1.42
N ILE A 18 -11.16 2.88 -0.43
CA ILE A 18 -10.84 4.23 -0.01
C ILE A 18 -9.35 4.30 0.32
N THR A 19 -8.69 5.38 -0.09
CA THR A 19 -7.32 5.70 0.30
C THR A 19 -7.17 7.21 0.46
N SER A 20 -6.05 7.66 1.01
CA SER A 20 -5.74 9.08 1.16
C SER A 20 -4.28 9.36 0.81
N SER A 21 -4.01 10.57 0.32
CA SER A 21 -2.68 11.08 -0.01
C SER A 21 -2.79 12.58 -0.30
N ASN A 22 -1.66 13.22 -0.58
CA ASN A 22 -1.60 14.61 -1.01
C ASN A 22 -1.72 14.75 -2.54
N PHE A 23 -2.92 14.51 -3.05
CA PHE A 23 -3.23 14.45 -4.48
C PHE A 23 -3.21 15.82 -5.18
N LEU A 24 -3.40 16.95 -4.48
CA LEU A 24 -3.34 18.28 -5.10
C LEU A 24 -2.25 19.18 -4.56
N THR A 25 -2.17 19.33 -3.24
CA THR A 25 -1.53 20.48 -2.62
C THR A 25 -0.43 20.11 -1.64
N THR A 26 0.82 20.24 -2.06
CA THR A 26 2.00 20.09 -1.19
C THR A 26 2.12 21.13 -0.06
N VAL A 27 1.15 22.04 0.08
CA VAL A 27 1.29 23.28 0.89
C VAL A 27 0.31 23.34 2.07
N ASP A 28 -0.70 22.47 2.15
CA ASP A 28 -1.59 22.43 3.29
C ASP A 28 -1.40 21.19 4.18
N SER A 29 -2.13 21.16 5.29
CA SER A 29 -1.98 20.14 6.33
C SER A 29 -3.00 19.00 6.22
N PHE A 30 -3.72 18.89 5.11
CA PHE A 30 -4.81 17.94 4.96
C PHE A 30 -4.58 17.05 3.75
N ASP A 31 -4.59 15.74 3.98
CA ASP A 31 -4.62 14.77 2.88
C ASP A 31 -6.00 14.76 2.23
N GLU A 32 -6.00 14.50 0.93
CA GLU A 32 -7.20 14.27 0.17
C GLU A 32 -7.57 12.79 0.15
N VAL A 33 -8.85 12.53 -0.09
CA VAL A 33 -9.40 11.18 -0.09
C VAL A 33 -9.73 10.77 -1.50
N ALA A 34 -9.35 9.56 -1.89
CA ALA A 34 -9.76 8.93 -3.12
C ALA A 34 -10.65 7.72 -2.83
N VAL A 35 -11.79 7.64 -3.51
CA VAL A 35 -12.77 6.58 -3.33
C VAL A 35 -13.10 5.94 -4.67
N THR A 36 -13.14 4.61 -4.69
CA THR A 36 -13.75 3.85 -5.79
C THR A 36 -15.16 3.42 -5.42
N TYR A 37 -16.10 3.56 -6.35
CA TYR A 37 -17.49 3.17 -6.18
C TYR A 37 -18.08 2.64 -7.49
N GLU A 38 -19.27 2.04 -7.40
CA GLU A 38 -20.01 1.50 -8.55
C GLU A 38 -21.20 2.40 -8.90
N PRO A 39 -21.05 3.36 -9.86
CA PRO A 39 -22.07 4.36 -10.16
C PRO A 39 -23.31 3.86 -10.92
N GLY A 40 -23.55 2.55 -11.03
CA GLY A 40 -24.52 2.00 -11.99
C GLY A 40 -24.08 2.14 -13.47
N GLY A 41 -22.85 2.65 -13.70
CA GLY A 41 -22.13 2.76 -14.97
C GLY A 41 -20.66 2.31 -14.82
N PRO A 42 -19.73 2.77 -15.67
CA PRO A 42 -18.30 2.48 -15.53
C PRO A 42 -17.78 2.88 -14.14
N MET A 43 -16.88 2.10 -13.56
CA MET A 43 -16.31 2.44 -12.25
C MET A 43 -15.50 3.74 -12.32
N GLU A 44 -15.48 4.45 -11.20
CA GLU A 44 -14.87 5.77 -11.07
C GLU A 44 -13.93 5.82 -9.87
N ILE A 45 -12.96 6.74 -9.94
CA ILE A 45 -12.22 7.22 -8.77
C ILE A 45 -12.59 8.68 -8.57
N HIS A 46 -13.15 9.00 -7.39
CA HIS A 46 -13.47 10.36 -6.99
C HIS A 46 -12.48 10.82 -5.92
N PHE A 47 -11.90 11.99 -6.14
CA PHE A 47 -10.92 12.66 -5.28
C PHE A 47 -11.57 13.88 -4.66
N VAL A 48 -11.38 14.08 -3.36
CA VAL A 48 -11.96 15.22 -2.65
C VAL A 48 -11.08 15.65 -1.50
N LYS A 49 -11.04 16.98 -1.30
CA LYS A 49 -10.33 17.61 -0.20
C LYS A 49 -11.28 17.87 0.97
N PRO A 50 -10.98 17.36 2.19
CA PRO A 50 -11.86 17.56 3.34
C PRO A 50 -12.04 19.01 3.79
N THR A 51 -11.23 19.95 3.31
CA THR A 51 -11.31 21.38 3.66
C THR A 51 -11.80 22.25 2.51
N ASP A 52 -11.89 21.71 1.29
CA ASP A 52 -12.28 22.45 0.10
C ASP A 52 -13.08 21.56 -0.85
N ILE A 53 -14.40 21.64 -0.75
CA ILE A 53 -15.31 20.89 -1.62
C ILE A 53 -15.28 21.35 -3.08
N THR A 54 -14.71 22.53 -3.37
CA THR A 54 -14.55 22.99 -4.76
C THR A 54 -13.42 22.24 -5.45
N TRP A 55 -12.48 21.69 -4.67
CA TRP A 55 -11.53 20.74 -5.18
C TRP A 55 -12.11 19.32 -5.18
N CYS A 56 -12.70 18.97 -6.32
CA CYS A 56 -13.04 17.61 -6.66
C CYS A 56 -12.45 17.27 -8.03
N ALA A 57 -11.83 16.09 -8.12
CA ALA A 57 -11.46 15.52 -9.41
C ALA A 57 -12.14 14.15 -9.54
N THR A 58 -12.60 13.82 -10.74
CA THR A 58 -13.21 12.51 -11.00
C THR A 58 -12.52 11.88 -12.19
N ARG A 59 -12.39 10.56 -12.13
CA ARG A 59 -11.80 9.75 -13.17
C ARG A 59 -12.74 8.61 -13.55
N THR A 60 -13.08 8.55 -14.83
CA THR A 60 -13.87 7.47 -15.47
C THR A 60 -12.99 6.65 -16.41
N GLY A 61 -13.45 5.47 -16.84
CA GLY A 61 -12.73 4.65 -17.82
C GLY A 61 -11.49 3.93 -17.25
N LEU A 62 -11.60 3.42 -16.03
CA LEU A 62 -10.56 2.59 -15.42
C LEU A 62 -10.23 1.38 -16.31
N ALA A 63 -8.97 0.94 -16.32
CA ALA A 63 -8.53 -0.21 -17.13
C ALA A 63 -9.23 -1.53 -16.77
N GLY A 64 -9.96 -1.56 -15.66
CA GLY A 64 -10.84 -2.64 -15.26
C GLY A 64 -11.49 -2.31 -13.92
N ARG A 65 -12.01 -3.35 -13.26
CA ARG A 65 -12.62 -3.22 -11.94
C ARG A 65 -11.52 -3.16 -10.87
N PRO A 66 -11.32 -2.01 -10.18
CA PRO A 66 -10.37 -1.94 -9.09
C PRO A 66 -10.72 -2.94 -8.01
N LEU A 67 -9.74 -3.77 -7.65
CA LEU A 67 -9.82 -4.62 -6.47
C LEU A 67 -9.44 -3.80 -5.24
N GLN A 68 -8.32 -3.07 -5.35
CA GLN A 68 -7.83 -2.20 -4.30
C GLN A 68 -7.06 -1.01 -4.87
N ILE A 69 -6.95 0.04 -4.06
CA ILE A 69 -6.21 1.26 -4.38
C ILE A 69 -5.29 1.65 -3.22
N ALA A 70 -4.21 2.35 -3.53
CA ALA A 70 -3.37 3.01 -2.55
C ALA A 70 -2.90 4.37 -3.05
N GLY A 71 -2.84 5.36 -2.16
CA GLY A 71 -2.22 6.66 -2.40
C GLY A 71 -0.71 6.64 -2.17
N GLY A 72 0.00 7.52 -2.86
CA GLY A 72 1.42 7.79 -2.63
C GLY A 72 2.06 8.63 -3.73
N HIS A 73 3.30 9.05 -3.47
CA HIS A 73 4.10 9.87 -4.38
C HIS A 73 4.75 9.06 -5.50
N PHE A 74 3.98 8.34 -6.32
CA PHE A 74 4.51 7.41 -7.34
C PHE A 74 5.00 8.10 -8.63
N TYR A 75 4.71 9.39 -8.80
CA TYR A 75 5.09 10.17 -9.98
C TYR A 75 6.08 11.28 -9.60
N LYS A 76 7.06 11.57 -10.47
CA LYS A 76 8.18 12.51 -10.19
C LYS A 76 7.78 13.99 -10.00
N THR A 77 6.51 14.36 -10.14
CA THR A 77 6.03 15.74 -9.94
C THR A 77 5.41 15.90 -8.56
N SER A 78 5.11 17.13 -8.14
CA SER A 78 4.69 17.46 -6.77
C SER A 78 3.43 16.78 -6.23
N ALA A 79 2.48 16.39 -7.07
CA ALA A 79 1.22 15.79 -6.63
C ALA A 79 1.34 14.27 -6.45
N ASP A 80 0.72 13.73 -5.41
CA ASP A 80 0.57 12.30 -5.23
C ASP A 80 -0.37 11.70 -6.27
N SER A 81 -0.35 10.38 -6.33
CA SER A 81 -1.02 9.59 -7.34
C SER A 81 -1.59 8.32 -6.73
N ILE A 82 -2.39 7.60 -7.50
CA ILE A 82 -3.01 6.34 -7.07
C ILE A 82 -2.37 5.18 -7.79
N ALA A 83 -2.02 4.16 -7.03
CA ALA A 83 -1.83 2.82 -7.55
C ALA A 83 -3.13 2.01 -7.39
N MET A 84 -3.47 1.23 -8.41
CA MET A 84 -4.71 0.47 -8.49
C MET A 84 -4.41 -0.95 -8.96
N ILE A 85 -4.82 -1.94 -8.18
CA ILE A 85 -4.85 -3.33 -8.65
C ILE A 85 -6.14 -3.54 -9.44
N THR A 86 -6.02 -4.07 -10.65
CA THR A 86 -7.17 -4.53 -11.43
C THR A 86 -6.92 -5.92 -11.98
N ALA A 87 -8.00 -6.68 -12.14
CA ALA A 87 -7.99 -7.85 -13.01
C ALA A 87 -8.11 -7.39 -14.46
N ASN A 88 -7.24 -7.87 -15.34
CA ASN A 88 -7.33 -7.71 -16.78
C ASN A 88 -8.41 -8.66 -17.31
N SER A 89 -9.44 -8.10 -17.95
CA SER A 89 -10.60 -8.84 -18.45
C SER A 89 -10.29 -9.82 -19.59
N VAL A 90 -9.12 -9.72 -20.23
CA VAL A 90 -8.75 -10.52 -21.41
C VAL A 90 -7.82 -11.68 -21.06
N GLY A 91 -6.99 -11.56 -20.01
CA GLY A 91 -5.90 -12.52 -19.74
C GLY A 91 -5.87 -13.15 -18.35
N VAL A 92 -6.84 -12.87 -17.47
CA VAL A 92 -6.80 -13.28 -16.04
C VAL A 92 -5.49 -12.83 -15.35
N TYR A 93 -4.93 -11.72 -15.80
CA TYR A 93 -3.75 -11.12 -15.18
C TYR A 93 -4.18 -10.05 -14.16
N TYR A 94 -3.38 -9.86 -13.11
CA TYR A 94 -3.55 -8.83 -12.10
C TYR A 94 -2.42 -7.83 -12.23
N GLU A 95 -2.77 -6.61 -12.62
CA GLU A 95 -1.81 -5.55 -12.95
C GLU A 95 -1.97 -4.38 -11.98
N ILE A 96 -0.89 -3.62 -11.81
CA ILE A 96 -0.86 -2.42 -10.97
C ILE A 96 -0.80 -1.21 -11.90
N TYR A 97 -1.89 -0.47 -11.97
CA TYR A 97 -1.97 0.76 -12.77
C TYR A 97 -1.74 1.98 -11.90
N PHE A 98 -1.01 2.95 -12.42
CA PHE A 98 -0.76 4.22 -11.73
C PHE A 98 -1.46 5.39 -12.44
N TYR A 99 -2.14 6.22 -11.65
CA TYR A 99 -3.00 7.29 -12.14
C TYR A 99 -2.74 8.61 -11.43
N LEU A 100 -2.64 9.67 -12.23
CA LEU A 100 -2.72 11.03 -11.73
C LEU A 100 -4.18 11.39 -11.41
N PRO A 101 -4.42 12.22 -10.39
CA PRO A 101 -5.76 12.73 -10.09
C PRO A 101 -6.44 13.33 -11.32
N GLY A 102 -7.68 12.90 -11.61
CA GLY A 102 -8.48 13.37 -12.75
C GLY A 102 -8.04 12.89 -14.15
N SER A 103 -6.92 12.18 -14.30
CA SER A 103 -6.49 11.66 -15.62
C SER A 103 -7.37 10.50 -16.07
N SER A 104 -7.80 10.42 -17.33
CA SER A 104 -8.54 9.23 -17.83
C SER A 104 -7.63 8.01 -18.03
N SER A 105 -6.34 8.22 -18.29
CA SER A 105 -5.37 7.17 -18.64
C SER A 105 -4.32 6.95 -17.56
N ALA A 106 -3.78 5.73 -17.51
CA ALA A 106 -2.68 5.39 -16.61
C ALA A 106 -1.41 6.02 -17.15
N PHE A 107 -0.60 6.61 -16.28
CA PHE A 107 0.72 7.08 -16.69
C PHE A 107 1.76 5.97 -16.66
N ALA A 108 1.49 4.89 -15.91
CA ALA A 108 2.34 3.73 -15.81
C ALA A 108 1.55 2.46 -15.45
N ILE A 109 2.15 1.31 -15.76
CA ILE A 109 1.66 -0.02 -15.42
C ILE A 109 2.86 -0.83 -14.91
N SER A 110 2.70 -1.50 -13.78
CA SER A 110 3.64 -2.50 -13.27
C SER A 110 2.96 -3.85 -13.18
N GLN A 111 3.76 -4.92 -13.25
CA GLN A 111 3.34 -6.32 -13.24
C GLN A 111 2.30 -6.64 -14.31
N THR A 112 2.71 -6.86 -15.55
CA THR A 112 1.76 -7.09 -16.67
C THR A 112 1.31 -8.55 -16.82
N ASN A 113 1.99 -9.50 -16.17
CA ASN A 113 1.81 -10.94 -16.43
C ASN A 113 1.51 -11.77 -15.17
N ASN A 114 1.08 -11.16 -14.06
CA ASN A 114 0.76 -11.92 -12.84
C ASN A 114 -0.60 -12.61 -12.98
N THR A 115 -0.65 -13.94 -12.99
CA THR A 115 -1.92 -14.70 -13.07
C THR A 115 -2.59 -14.93 -11.71
N VAL A 116 -1.94 -14.48 -10.63
CA VAL A 116 -2.33 -14.81 -9.27
C VAL A 116 -2.92 -13.58 -8.57
N PRO A 117 -4.13 -13.65 -7.99
CA PRO A 117 -4.75 -12.48 -7.37
C PRO A 117 -3.90 -11.86 -6.26
N PHE A 118 -3.78 -10.55 -6.29
CA PHE A 118 -3.28 -9.79 -5.15
C PHE A 118 -4.39 -9.61 -4.10
N THR A 119 -4.02 -9.60 -2.83
CA THR A 119 -4.95 -9.56 -1.69
C THR A 119 -4.95 -8.24 -0.95
N ALA A 120 -3.83 -7.51 -0.97
CA ALA A 120 -3.65 -6.24 -0.27
C ALA A 120 -2.61 -5.34 -0.99
N ILE A 121 -2.79 -4.02 -0.95
CA ILE A 121 -1.85 -3.01 -1.46
C ILE A 121 -1.69 -1.85 -0.49
N THR A 122 -0.49 -1.28 -0.42
CA THR A 122 -0.21 0.00 0.21
C THR A 122 0.88 0.74 -0.56
N GLY A 123 0.77 2.08 -0.63
CA GLY A 123 1.85 2.95 -1.08
C GLY A 123 2.79 3.27 0.07
N GLY A 124 4.05 3.60 -0.23
CA GLY A 124 5.00 4.11 0.75
C GLY A 124 6.45 4.19 0.24
N ARG A 125 7.31 4.83 1.03
CA ARG A 125 8.74 4.95 0.74
C ARG A 125 9.52 3.73 1.23
N PHE A 126 9.50 2.63 0.50
CA PHE A 126 10.11 1.36 0.92
C PHE A 126 11.60 1.20 0.56
N ASP A 127 12.14 2.17 -0.18
CA ASP A 127 13.56 2.40 -0.43
C ASP A 127 13.81 3.91 -0.38
N GLN A 128 14.64 4.37 0.57
CA GLN A 128 14.95 5.80 0.73
C GLN A 128 15.84 6.37 -0.37
N ASN A 129 16.50 5.52 -1.16
CA ASN A 129 17.35 5.98 -2.26
C ASN A 129 16.54 6.39 -3.50
N LEU A 130 15.24 6.06 -3.53
CA LEU A 130 14.35 6.40 -4.63
C LEU A 130 13.63 7.73 -4.36
N THR A 131 13.39 8.49 -5.42
CA THR A 131 12.73 9.82 -5.36
C THR A 131 11.22 9.75 -5.37
N VAL A 132 10.63 8.65 -5.86
CA VAL A 132 9.18 8.37 -5.82
C VAL A 132 8.86 7.23 -4.87
N ASP A 133 7.61 7.12 -4.42
CA ASP A 133 7.14 6.02 -3.59
C ASP A 133 7.07 4.74 -4.41
N GLN A 134 6.94 3.63 -3.70
CA GLN A 134 6.68 2.33 -4.27
C GLN A 134 5.39 1.77 -3.67
N VAL A 135 4.89 0.72 -4.27
CA VAL A 135 3.76 -0.04 -3.71
C VAL A 135 4.26 -1.36 -3.17
N ALA A 136 3.81 -1.70 -1.97
CA ALA A 136 3.91 -3.05 -1.43
C ALA A 136 2.59 -3.75 -1.71
N VAL A 137 2.65 -4.94 -2.29
CA VAL A 137 1.49 -5.74 -2.66
C VAL A 137 1.64 -7.16 -2.14
N ALA A 138 0.62 -7.66 -1.44
CA ALA A 138 0.58 -9.04 -0.98
C ALA A 138 -0.07 -9.93 -2.04
N GLY A 139 0.61 -11.03 -2.38
CA GLY A 139 0.03 -12.15 -3.11
C GLY A 139 -0.69 -13.13 -2.17
N PRO A 140 -1.13 -14.30 -2.67
CA PRO A 140 -1.59 -15.38 -1.82
C PRO A 140 -0.41 -16.02 -1.10
N VAL A 141 -0.73 -16.85 -0.10
CA VAL A 141 0.27 -17.69 0.57
C VAL A 141 0.51 -18.93 -0.26
N ILE A 142 1.76 -19.13 -0.68
CA ILE A 142 2.21 -20.31 -1.43
C ILE A 142 3.16 -21.09 -0.53
N ASP A 143 2.88 -22.38 -0.31
CA ASP A 143 3.67 -23.27 0.55
C ASP A 143 3.90 -22.71 1.97
N GLY A 144 2.90 -22.03 2.53
CA GLY A 144 2.96 -21.42 3.87
C GLY A 144 3.82 -20.16 3.94
N VAL A 145 4.21 -19.58 2.80
CA VAL A 145 4.99 -18.34 2.73
C VAL A 145 4.14 -17.22 2.15
N CYS A 146 3.90 -16.17 2.93
CA CYS A 146 3.38 -14.92 2.39
C CYS A 146 4.48 -14.20 1.62
N GLN A 147 4.18 -13.80 0.38
CA GLN A 147 5.05 -12.98 -0.44
C GLN A 147 4.48 -11.57 -0.57
N ILE A 148 5.30 -10.58 -0.20
CA ILE A 148 5.00 -9.16 -0.43
C ILE A 148 5.97 -8.67 -1.49
N GLY A 149 5.46 -8.37 -2.68
CA GLY A 149 6.21 -7.76 -3.77
C GLY A 149 6.24 -6.25 -3.63
N TYR A 150 7.37 -5.62 -3.96
CA TYR A 150 7.51 -4.17 -4.03
C TYR A 150 7.67 -3.72 -5.48
N TYR A 151 6.84 -2.78 -5.92
CA TYR A 151 6.78 -2.32 -7.32
C TYR A 151 6.89 -0.80 -7.40
N SER A 152 7.47 -0.32 -8.50
CA SER A 152 7.56 1.11 -8.81
C SER A 152 6.92 1.38 -10.16
N ALA A 153 6.28 2.54 -10.33
CA ALA A 153 5.70 2.98 -11.60
C ALA A 153 6.70 3.02 -12.78
N TYR A 154 8.00 2.91 -12.49
CA TYR A 154 9.07 2.94 -13.49
C TYR A 154 9.71 1.57 -13.72
N GLN A 155 9.10 0.49 -13.25
CA GLN A 155 9.56 -0.89 -13.39
C GLN A 155 8.39 -1.82 -13.75
N ASN A 156 8.66 -2.81 -14.61
CA ASN A 156 7.65 -3.74 -15.08
C ASN A 156 7.38 -4.91 -14.13
N ASP A 157 8.33 -5.22 -13.24
CA ASP A 157 8.25 -6.33 -12.29
C ASP A 157 8.54 -5.83 -10.88
N ALA A 158 8.30 -6.69 -9.88
CA ALA A 158 8.73 -6.38 -8.53
C ALA A 158 10.25 -6.26 -8.48
N TYR A 159 10.78 -5.16 -7.95
CA TYR A 159 12.22 -5.02 -7.74
C TYR A 159 12.69 -5.75 -6.48
N ARG A 160 11.74 -6.16 -5.62
CA ARG A 160 12.02 -6.90 -4.39
C ARG A 160 10.81 -7.72 -3.97
N TYR A 161 11.07 -8.87 -3.36
CA TYR A 161 10.08 -9.65 -2.62
C TYR A 161 10.51 -9.82 -1.16
N ALA A 162 9.54 -9.72 -0.26
CA ALA A 162 9.69 -10.13 1.12
C ALA A 162 8.94 -11.44 1.34
N ALA A 163 9.69 -12.53 1.48
CA ALA A 163 9.17 -13.83 1.88
C ALA A 163 9.04 -13.91 3.40
N GLN A 164 7.84 -14.19 3.88
CA GLN A 164 7.47 -14.14 5.31
C GLN A 164 6.88 -15.47 5.76
N LYS A 165 7.74 -16.36 6.27
CA LYS A 165 7.34 -17.68 6.81
C LYS A 165 6.51 -17.60 8.10
N ALA A 166 6.60 -16.47 8.81
CA ALA A 166 5.80 -16.21 10.00
C ALA A 166 4.34 -15.89 9.66
N ILE A 167 4.06 -15.54 8.41
CA ILE A 167 2.72 -15.22 7.91
C ILE A 167 2.26 -16.35 7.00
N GLN A 168 1.51 -17.28 7.57
CA GLN A 168 1.07 -18.51 6.90
C GLN A 168 -0.38 -18.43 6.40
N THR A 169 -0.97 -17.24 6.40
CA THR A 169 -2.34 -16.99 5.93
C THR A 169 -2.41 -15.74 5.09
N GLU A 170 -3.49 -15.61 4.31
CA GLU A 170 -3.71 -14.48 3.41
C GLU A 170 -3.74 -13.15 4.17
N VAL A 171 -3.26 -12.11 3.48
CA VAL A 171 -3.24 -10.76 4.02
C VAL A 171 -4.58 -10.10 3.75
N ALA A 172 -5.23 -9.59 4.79
CA ALA A 172 -6.44 -8.81 4.64
C ALA A 172 -6.14 -7.37 4.25
N VAL A 173 -5.14 -6.77 4.91
CA VAL A 173 -4.82 -5.35 4.79
C VAL A 173 -3.32 -5.17 4.88
N LEU A 174 -2.78 -4.32 4.03
CA LEU A 174 -1.46 -3.72 4.18
C LEU A 174 -1.62 -2.25 4.53
N SER A 175 -0.71 -1.76 5.36
CA SER A 175 -0.48 -0.33 5.55
C SER A 175 1.01 -0.08 5.54
N CYS A 176 1.44 1.10 5.12
CA CYS A 176 2.80 1.55 5.37
C CYS A 176 2.85 2.47 6.58
N GLY A 177 4.03 2.62 7.15
CA GLY A 177 4.28 3.61 8.19
C GLY A 177 5.72 3.56 8.67
N LYS A 178 6.04 4.44 9.61
CA LYS A 178 7.29 4.37 10.37
C LYS A 178 6.97 4.02 11.81
N LEU A 179 7.53 2.91 12.29
CA LEU A 179 7.56 2.61 13.71
C LEU A 179 8.84 3.17 14.32
N ASN A 180 8.72 3.66 15.55
CA ASN A 180 9.90 3.89 16.39
C ASN A 180 10.51 2.53 16.76
N ILE A 181 11.74 2.28 16.32
CA ILE A 181 12.46 1.05 16.58
C ILE A 181 13.37 1.29 17.79
N PRO A 182 13.21 0.52 18.89
CA PRO A 182 14.08 0.69 20.06
C PRO A 182 15.52 0.33 19.69
N LYS A 183 16.50 0.83 20.45
CA LYS A 183 17.92 0.50 20.25
C LYS A 183 18.27 -0.96 20.60
N LEU A 184 17.43 -1.63 21.38
CA LEU A 184 17.63 -3.00 21.89
C LEU A 184 16.41 -3.85 21.57
N ILE A 185 16.65 -5.05 21.03
CA ILE A 185 15.59 -5.91 20.47
C ILE A 185 14.67 -6.35 21.60
N GLY A 186 13.39 -6.05 21.46
CA GLY A 186 12.37 -6.49 22.42
C GLY A 186 11.91 -7.94 22.20
N ASN A 187 11.08 -8.43 23.13
CA ASN A 187 10.54 -9.80 23.10
C ASN A 187 9.66 -10.13 21.88
N TYR A 188 9.17 -9.10 21.17
CA TYR A 188 8.31 -9.24 20.00
C TYR A 188 8.98 -8.77 18.72
N GLU A 189 10.29 -8.56 18.77
CA GLU A 189 11.09 -8.08 17.65
C GLU A 189 12.08 -9.17 17.23
N ARG A 190 12.36 -9.24 15.94
CA ARG A 190 13.35 -10.13 15.36
C ARG A 190 14.09 -9.40 14.26
N ILE A 191 15.39 -9.63 14.21
CA ILE A 191 16.21 -9.27 13.06
C ILE A 191 16.75 -10.55 12.41
N GLU A 192 16.90 -10.51 11.08
CA GLU A 192 17.49 -11.59 10.30
C GLU A 192 18.69 -11.04 9.53
N ASP A 193 19.78 -11.81 9.51
CA ASP A 193 21.01 -11.53 8.76
C ASP A 193 21.73 -10.23 9.14
N PHE A 194 21.64 -9.85 10.43
CA PHE A 194 22.46 -8.80 11.01
C PHE A 194 23.74 -9.40 11.61
N ASP A 195 24.85 -8.69 11.46
CA ASP A 195 26.08 -9.03 12.17
C ASP A 195 25.86 -8.77 13.67
N ASN A 196 26.18 -9.77 14.50
CA ASN A 196 25.94 -9.77 15.95
C ASN A 196 26.62 -8.63 16.73
N GLU A 197 27.41 -7.78 16.06
CA GLU A 197 28.16 -6.66 16.64
C GLU A 197 27.51 -5.28 16.41
N GLN A 198 26.36 -5.21 15.73
CA GLN A 198 25.72 -3.91 15.46
C GLN A 198 25.00 -3.36 16.70
N SER A 199 25.65 -2.39 17.35
CA SER A 199 25.17 -1.72 18.57
C SER A 199 23.96 -0.79 18.36
N ASP A 200 23.59 -0.50 17.11
CA ASP A 200 22.45 0.37 16.75
C ASP A 200 21.73 -0.12 15.49
N TYR A 201 21.03 -1.26 15.60
CA TYR A 201 20.22 -1.76 14.47
C TYR A 201 19.03 -0.83 14.14
N ALA A 202 18.58 -0.01 15.09
CA ALA A 202 17.45 0.90 14.89
C ALA A 202 17.74 1.91 13.78
N SER A 203 18.88 2.62 13.85
CA SER A 203 19.26 3.58 12.82
C SER A 203 19.47 2.92 11.45
N ILE A 204 19.98 1.69 11.42
CA ILE A 204 20.14 0.91 10.20
C ILE A 204 18.77 0.61 9.58
N VAL A 205 17.82 0.06 10.35
CA VAL A 205 16.49 -0.28 9.83
C VAL A 205 15.71 0.98 9.44
N GLU A 206 15.83 2.05 10.20
CA GLU A 206 15.20 3.34 9.88
C GLU A 206 15.69 3.91 8.55
N SER A 207 16.93 3.63 8.14
CA SER A 207 17.48 4.04 6.84
C SER A 207 16.89 3.28 5.65
N TRP A 208 16.26 2.12 5.87
CA TRP A 208 15.74 1.27 4.79
C TRP A 208 14.46 1.82 4.16
N GLY A 209 13.70 2.63 4.90
CA GLY A 209 12.44 3.20 4.44
C GLY A 209 11.30 2.96 5.43
N ALA A 210 10.07 3.07 4.94
CA ALA A 210 8.86 2.73 5.64
C ALA A 210 8.78 1.22 5.90
N GLN A 211 8.14 0.85 7.00
CA GLN A 211 7.75 -0.52 7.29
C GLN A 211 6.37 -0.80 6.74
N THR A 212 6.14 -2.07 6.42
CA THR A 212 4.84 -2.60 6.00
C THR A 212 4.17 -3.26 7.19
N ALA A 213 3.05 -2.72 7.64
CA ALA A 213 2.13 -3.37 8.58
C ALA A 213 1.23 -4.35 7.81
N VAL A 214 1.11 -5.56 8.33
CA VAL A 214 0.32 -6.63 7.73
C VAL A 214 -0.70 -7.13 8.73
N LEU A 215 -1.97 -7.05 8.34
CA LEU A 215 -3.08 -7.63 9.06
C LEU A 215 -3.56 -8.89 8.34
N LEU A 216 -3.73 -9.97 9.09
CA LEU A 216 -4.11 -11.27 8.56
C LEU A 216 -5.62 -11.36 8.32
N GLN A 217 -6.03 -12.12 7.29
CA GLN A 217 -7.43 -12.41 7.00
C GLN A 217 -8.06 -13.33 8.03
N ASN A 218 -7.37 -14.41 8.38
CA ASN A 218 -7.82 -15.34 9.40
C ASN A 218 -7.21 -14.95 10.75
N HIS A 219 -8.05 -14.64 11.72
CA HIS A 219 -7.66 -14.44 13.11
C HIS A 219 -8.18 -15.61 13.94
N GLN A 220 -7.29 -16.26 14.69
CA GLN A 220 -7.65 -17.26 15.66
C GLN A 220 -7.55 -16.66 17.07
N GLY A 221 -8.68 -16.52 17.75
CA GLY A 221 -8.73 -16.08 19.16
C GLY A 221 -8.95 -14.59 19.38
N HIS A 222 -8.67 -14.16 20.62
CA HIS A 222 -8.99 -12.83 21.15
C HIS A 222 -7.96 -11.73 20.77
N SER A 223 -6.79 -12.12 20.28
CA SER A 223 -5.73 -11.18 19.86
C SER A 223 -5.43 -11.32 18.37
N ILE A 224 -5.44 -10.22 17.62
CA ILE A 224 -5.08 -10.21 16.20
C ILE A 224 -3.68 -9.61 16.07
N PRO A 225 -2.65 -10.39 15.70
CA PRO A 225 -1.32 -9.84 15.51
C PRO A 225 -1.24 -8.97 14.26
N ILE A 226 -0.66 -7.78 14.39
CA ILE A 226 -0.11 -7.01 13.27
C ILE A 226 1.38 -7.34 13.16
N PHE A 227 1.79 -7.67 11.95
CA PHE A 227 3.17 -7.95 11.58
C PHE A 227 3.74 -6.69 10.95
N TRP A 228 4.73 -6.08 11.57
CA TRP A 228 5.47 -4.97 10.99
C TRP A 228 6.75 -5.50 10.38
N ILE A 229 6.91 -5.30 9.09
CA ILE A 229 8.00 -5.85 8.30
C ILE A 229 8.81 -4.70 7.70
N SER A 230 10.12 -4.74 7.89
CA SER A 230 11.08 -3.93 7.16
C SER A 230 12.07 -4.87 6.48
N ASN A 231 12.39 -4.58 5.22
CA ASN A 231 13.41 -5.30 4.48
C ASN A 231 14.42 -4.26 3.99
N ASN A 232 15.70 -4.61 4.01
CA ASN A 232 16.71 -3.75 3.43
C ASN A 232 16.47 -3.66 1.91
N PRO A 233 16.47 -2.45 1.31
CA PRO A 233 16.31 -2.30 -0.14
C PRO A 233 17.48 -2.84 -0.95
N SER A 234 18.68 -2.89 -0.38
CA SER A 234 19.90 -3.34 -1.03
C SER A 234 20.30 -4.78 -0.71
N ASP A 235 19.67 -5.40 0.30
CA ASP A 235 19.97 -6.77 0.74
C ASP A 235 18.70 -7.49 1.21
N ILE A 236 18.15 -8.38 0.37
CA ILE A 236 16.89 -9.06 0.65
C ILE A 236 16.94 -10.04 1.84
N ASN A 237 18.14 -10.40 2.30
CA ASN A 237 18.31 -11.29 3.44
C ASN A 237 18.18 -10.54 4.77
N LYS A 238 18.46 -9.24 4.77
CA LYS A 238 18.37 -8.38 5.95
C LYS A 238 16.95 -7.92 6.19
N LYS A 239 16.38 -8.38 7.31
CA LYS A 239 14.99 -8.10 7.68
C LYS A 239 14.87 -7.69 9.13
N TYR A 240 13.94 -6.80 9.38
CA TYR A 240 13.45 -6.49 10.71
C TYR A 240 11.96 -6.78 10.76
N PHE A 241 11.54 -7.35 11.88
CA PHE A 241 10.21 -7.83 12.07
C PHE A 241 9.74 -7.53 13.48
N LYS A 242 8.51 -7.05 13.64
CA LYS A 242 7.88 -6.82 14.93
C LYS A 242 6.43 -7.32 14.94
N ILE A 243 6.07 -8.07 15.97
CA ILE A 243 4.67 -8.46 16.22
C ILE A 243 4.06 -7.49 17.22
N THR A 244 2.95 -6.87 16.85
CA THR A 244 2.14 -6.07 17.78
C THR A 244 0.78 -6.73 17.93
N PRO A 245 0.45 -7.29 19.12
CA PRO A 245 -0.88 -7.85 19.34
C PRO A 245 -1.91 -6.72 19.42
N ILE A 246 -2.97 -6.79 18.62
CA ILE A 246 -4.20 -6.03 18.88
C ILE A 246 -5.05 -6.87 19.83
N VAL A 247 -5.22 -6.42 21.06
CA VAL A 247 -6.23 -6.96 21.98
C VAL A 247 -7.56 -6.29 21.63
N ARG A 248 -8.60 -7.09 21.37
CA ARG A 248 -9.98 -6.60 21.23
C ARG A 248 -10.71 -6.68 22.56
#